data_AF-A0A852B2F2-F1
#
_entry.id   AF-A0A852B2F2-F1
#
_cell.length_a   1.000
_cell.length_b   1.000
_cell.length_c   1.000
_cell.angle_alpha   90.00
_cell.angle_beta   90.00
_cell.angle_gamma   90.00
#
_symmetry.space_group_name_H-M   'P 1'
#
loop_
_entity.id
_entity.type
_entity.pdbx_description
1 polymer ?
#
loop_
_entity_poly.entity_id
_entity_poly.type
_entity_poly.pdbx_seq_one_letter_code
_entity_poly.pdbx_strand_id
1 'polypeptide(L)'
;QVLFQMLQCKVPIICFNAKDFLRTLLQVYDNEISWKQGNVVLDPRIAAWLINPSDTVPSFECLIQKYFEKPFSKGAENTDTGTWRNLIILIYLYQYQNLGVNLEKLYNVMMDLTHGLKAQGLWNLFCTLELPLIKILAMETHKIYVNKQELKKTSEILGLRLKELEQEAHEVAGERFLLTSSYQLREVLFDKLKLDTLCEKLHRTEIQQLVSTSEVVLNKLQDLHPLPKIILEYRQVHKMKSTYVDGLRMCMKKGFISSTWNQTGTVTGRLSAKHPNIQGISKHPVTITKKQYIKGKEEDVITISPRTLFVSKKGCTFLAADFSHIELRILADLSSEPELLKLFQEPEITDIFATLASQW
;
A
#
# COMPACT_ATOMS: atom_id res chain seq x y z
N GLN A 1 -6.17 -12.86 -32.79
CA GLN A 1 -5.76 -12.12 -34.00
C GLN A 1 -6.28 -10.68 -34.01
N VAL A 2 -7.59 -10.41 -33.90
CA VAL A 2 -8.15 -9.03 -33.89
C VAL A 2 -7.60 -8.16 -32.75
N LEU A 3 -7.60 -8.66 -31.51
CA LEU A 3 -7.10 -7.90 -30.35
C LEU A 3 -5.60 -7.56 -30.45
N PHE A 4 -4.82 -8.43 -31.07
CA PHE A 4 -3.40 -8.18 -31.33
C PHE A 4 -3.20 -7.08 -32.40
N GLN A 5 -4.01 -7.10 -33.47
CA GLN A 5 -4.00 -6.04 -34.47
C GLN A 5 -4.40 -4.68 -33.87
N MET A 6 -5.33 -4.65 -32.91
CA MET A 6 -5.66 -3.42 -32.18
C MET A 6 -4.42 -2.85 -31.47
N LEU A 7 -3.65 -3.68 -30.75
CA LEU A 7 -2.43 -3.22 -30.07
C LEU A 7 -1.34 -2.72 -31.03
N GLN A 8 -1.33 -3.20 -32.27
CA GLN A 8 -0.38 -2.78 -33.31
C GLN A 8 -0.89 -1.58 -34.15
N CYS A 9 -2.15 -1.17 -33.97
CA CYS A 9 -2.77 -0.13 -34.76
C CYS A 9 -2.21 1.25 -34.44
N LYS A 10 -1.77 2.01 -35.46
CA LYS A 10 -1.19 3.36 -35.29
C LYS A 10 -2.17 4.41 -34.74
N VAL A 11 -3.45 4.06 -34.59
CA VAL A 11 -4.50 4.95 -34.09
C VAL A 11 -4.57 4.86 -32.56
N PRO A 12 -4.79 5.99 -31.84
CA PRO A 12 -4.99 5.96 -30.40
C PRO A 12 -6.16 5.04 -30.00
N ILE A 13 -5.93 4.19 -29.01
CA ILE A 13 -6.96 3.34 -28.42
C ILE A 13 -7.41 4.00 -27.13
N ILE A 14 -8.72 4.08 -26.90
CA ILE A 14 -9.28 4.61 -25.66
C ILE A 14 -9.85 3.43 -24.86
N CYS A 15 -9.45 3.31 -23.60
CA CYS A 15 -9.95 2.29 -22.70
C CYS A 15 -10.13 2.89 -21.30
N PHE A 16 -11.32 2.74 -20.72
CA PHE A 16 -11.64 3.30 -19.39
C PHE A 16 -10.74 2.76 -18.26
N ASN A 17 -10.20 1.55 -18.41
CA ASN A 17 -9.22 0.97 -17.50
C ASN A 17 -8.22 0.16 -18.32
N ALA A 18 -7.23 0.88 -18.86
CA ALA A 18 -6.27 0.33 -19.81
C ALA A 18 -5.41 -0.77 -19.19
N LYS A 19 -5.09 -0.69 -17.89
CA LYS A 19 -4.30 -1.71 -17.19
C LYS A 19 -5.01 -3.05 -17.18
N ASP A 20 -6.30 -3.08 -16.82
CA ASP A 20 -7.08 -4.32 -16.76
C ASP A 20 -7.25 -4.91 -18.17
N PHE A 21 -7.49 -4.08 -19.18
CA PHE A 21 -7.53 -4.50 -20.58
C PHE A 21 -6.21 -5.16 -21.02
N LEU A 22 -5.07 -4.51 -20.79
CA LEU A 22 -3.76 -5.07 -21.13
C LEU A 22 -3.44 -6.35 -20.35
N ARG A 23 -3.80 -6.41 -19.07
CA ARG A 23 -3.62 -7.62 -18.26
C ARG A 23 -4.43 -8.79 -18.80
N THR A 24 -5.68 -8.56 -19.20
CA THR A 24 -6.53 -9.60 -19.81
C THR A 24 -5.93 -10.08 -21.13
N LEU A 25 -5.42 -9.17 -21.96
CA LEU A 25 -4.76 -9.54 -23.22
C LEU A 25 -3.50 -10.39 -23.00
N LEU A 26 -2.65 -10.01 -22.05
CA LEU A 26 -1.46 -10.79 -21.71
C LEU A 26 -1.81 -12.18 -21.18
N GLN A 27 -2.91 -12.33 -20.44
CA GLN A 27 -3.37 -13.64 -19.95
C GLN A 27 -3.91 -14.54 -21.07
N VAL A 28 -4.56 -13.95 -22.09
CA VAL A 28 -5.13 -14.70 -23.22
C VAL A 28 -4.05 -15.11 -24.22
N TYR A 29 -3.02 -14.27 -24.42
CA TYR A 29 -1.98 -14.43 -25.44
C TYR A 29 -0.58 -14.67 -24.85
N ASP A 30 -0.49 -15.30 -23.67
CA ASP A 30 0.71 -15.44 -22.81
C ASP A 30 2.02 -15.82 -23.55
N ASN A 31 1.92 -16.54 -24.68
CA ASN A 31 3.08 -16.99 -25.48
C ASN A 31 3.31 -16.19 -26.78
N GLU A 32 2.40 -15.30 -27.18
CA GLU A 32 2.44 -14.58 -28.47
C GLU A 32 2.77 -13.10 -28.29
N ILE A 33 2.50 -12.52 -27.11
CA ILE A 33 2.65 -11.09 -26.87
C ILE A 33 3.56 -10.86 -25.65
N SER A 34 4.60 -10.06 -25.85
CA SER A 34 5.39 -9.53 -24.73
C SER A 34 4.75 -8.26 -24.19
N TRP A 35 4.81 -8.05 -22.87
CA TRP A 35 4.44 -6.77 -22.22
C TRP A 35 5.16 -5.54 -22.81
N LYS A 36 6.27 -5.76 -23.52
CA LYS A 36 7.04 -4.73 -24.24
C LYS A 36 6.36 -4.25 -25.52
N GLN A 37 5.36 -4.97 -26.02
CA GLN A 37 4.68 -4.70 -27.28
C GLN A 37 3.34 -3.99 -27.05
N GLY A 38 2.95 -3.15 -28.01
CA GLY A 38 1.63 -2.51 -28.06
C GLY A 38 1.70 -0.99 -28.01
N ASN A 39 0.69 -0.34 -28.59
CA ASN A 39 0.56 1.11 -28.63
C ASN A 39 0.07 1.70 -27.31
N VAL A 40 0.15 3.03 -27.22
CA VAL A 40 -0.30 3.79 -26.05
C VAL A 40 -1.82 3.78 -26.02
N VAL A 41 -2.39 3.33 -24.89
CA VAL A 41 -3.84 3.31 -24.66
C VAL A 41 -4.17 4.50 -23.77
N LEU A 42 -5.05 5.39 -24.26
CA LEU A 42 -5.53 6.54 -23.51
C LEU A 42 -6.52 6.07 -22.43
N ASP A 43 -6.24 6.46 -21.19
CA ASP A 43 -7.05 6.10 -20.04
C ASP A 43 -7.67 7.37 -19.40
N PRO A 44 -8.99 7.60 -19.55
CA PRO A 44 -9.65 8.78 -19.02
C PRO A 44 -9.70 8.81 -17.50
N ARG A 45 -9.56 7.66 -16.82
CA ARG A 45 -9.52 7.60 -15.36
C ARG A 45 -8.22 8.19 -14.83
N ILE A 46 -7.10 7.88 -15.50
CA ILE A 46 -5.79 8.47 -15.20
C ILE A 46 -5.78 9.96 -15.56
N ALA A 47 -6.35 10.34 -16.71
CA ALA A 47 -6.45 11.75 -17.10
C ALA A 47 -7.26 12.57 -16.08
N ALA A 48 -8.41 12.06 -15.64
CA ALA A 48 -9.24 12.73 -14.63
C ALA A 48 -8.54 12.85 -13.27
N TRP A 49 -7.82 11.80 -12.86
CA TRP A 49 -7.02 11.81 -11.64
C TRP A 49 -5.86 12.81 -11.71
N LEU A 50 -5.16 12.94 -12.84
CA LEU A 50 -4.11 13.95 -13.00
C LEU A 50 -4.64 15.38 -12.82
N ILE A 51 -5.86 15.64 -13.31
CA ILE A 51 -6.50 16.96 -13.19
C ILE A 51 -6.95 17.20 -11.73
N ASN A 52 -7.54 16.20 -11.07
CA ASN A 52 -8.04 16.30 -9.70
C ASN A 52 -7.60 15.08 -8.86
N PRO A 53 -6.38 15.08 -8.33
CA PRO A 53 -5.83 13.90 -7.65
C PRO A 53 -6.48 13.62 -6.29
N SER A 54 -7.12 14.64 -5.70
CA SER A 54 -7.85 14.53 -4.43
C SER A 54 -9.22 13.85 -4.57
N ASP A 55 -9.78 13.81 -5.77
CA ASP A 55 -11.08 13.18 -6.00
C ASP A 55 -10.98 11.67 -5.82
N THR A 56 -12.05 11.06 -5.30
CA THR A 56 -12.17 9.60 -5.33
C THR A 56 -12.12 9.12 -6.78
N VAL A 57 -11.35 8.06 -7.03
CA VAL A 57 -11.14 7.60 -8.40
C VAL A 57 -12.47 7.33 -9.10
N PRO A 58 -12.81 8.09 -10.15
CA PRO A 58 -14.18 8.15 -10.63
C PRO A 58 -14.58 6.84 -11.32
N SER A 59 -15.85 6.43 -11.14
CA SER A 59 -16.46 5.39 -11.96
C SER A 59 -16.77 5.93 -13.36
N PHE A 60 -17.11 5.04 -14.30
CA PHE A 60 -17.49 5.46 -15.64
C PHE A 60 -18.72 6.36 -15.59
N GLU A 61 -19.73 5.98 -14.80
CA GLU A 61 -20.95 6.74 -14.60
C GLU A 61 -20.67 8.12 -13.99
N CYS A 62 -19.75 8.20 -13.03
CA CYS A 62 -19.35 9.48 -12.43
C CYS A 62 -18.69 10.42 -13.45
N LEU A 63 -17.82 9.90 -14.34
CA LEU A 63 -17.25 10.69 -15.43
C LEU A 63 -18.32 11.11 -16.43
N ILE A 64 -19.21 10.20 -16.84
CA ILE A 64 -20.30 10.56 -17.76
C ILE A 64 -21.19 11.64 -17.16
N GLN A 65 -21.58 11.51 -15.89
CA GLN A 65 -22.40 12.50 -15.21
C GLN A 65 -21.71 13.87 -15.13
N LYS A 66 -20.42 13.90 -14.75
CA LYS A 66 -19.65 15.15 -14.64
C LYS A 66 -19.54 15.91 -15.97
N TYR A 67 -19.45 15.20 -17.09
CA TYR A 67 -19.20 15.79 -18.41
C TYR A 67 -20.45 15.98 -19.27
N PHE A 68 -21.50 15.18 -19.07
CA PHE A 68 -22.72 15.24 -19.89
C PHE A 68 -23.99 15.69 -19.12
N GLU A 69 -24.02 15.64 -17.80
CA GLU A 69 -25.20 16.02 -17.02
C GLU A 69 -24.95 17.29 -16.19
N LYS A 70 -25.89 18.23 -16.21
CA LYS A 70 -25.97 19.30 -15.20
C LYS A 70 -26.24 18.66 -13.82
N PRO A 71 -25.71 19.22 -12.71
CA PRO A 71 -25.79 18.60 -11.39
C PRO A 71 -27.26 18.34 -11.00
N PHE A 72 -27.60 17.08 -10.79
CA PHE A 72 -28.91 16.66 -10.32
C PHE A 72 -29.07 17.04 -8.83
N SER A 73 -30.10 17.82 -8.51
CA SER A 73 -30.53 18.06 -7.14
C SER A 73 -30.99 16.75 -6.50
N LYS A 74 -30.32 16.32 -5.42
CA LYS A 74 -30.66 15.13 -4.63
C LYS A 74 -32.09 15.22 -4.08
N GLY A 75 -32.95 14.28 -4.47
CA GLY A 75 -34.23 13.99 -3.84
C GLY A 75 -34.23 12.57 -3.23
N ALA A 76 -34.45 12.54 -1.92
CA ALA A 76 -34.83 11.49 -0.97
C ALA A 76 -34.73 9.97 -1.29
N GLU A 77 -34.32 9.27 -0.23
CA GLU A 77 -34.21 7.82 0.00
C GLU A 77 -35.52 7.04 -0.17
N ASN A 78 -35.42 5.78 -0.60
CA ASN A 78 -36.08 4.67 0.11
C ASN A 78 -35.51 3.29 -0.28
N THR A 79 -35.40 2.45 0.74
CA THR A 79 -34.84 1.09 0.76
C THR A 79 -35.89 0.04 0.39
N ASP A 80 -35.60 -0.84 -0.58
CA ASP A 80 -36.19 -2.19 -0.62
C ASP A 80 -35.26 -3.18 -1.33
N THR A 81 -34.84 -4.22 -0.60
CA THR A 81 -33.76 -5.16 -0.96
C THR A 81 -34.14 -6.20 -2.05
N GLY A 82 -35.43 -6.34 -2.37
CA GLY A 82 -35.91 -7.14 -3.51
C GLY A 82 -35.78 -6.41 -4.86
N THR A 83 -35.82 -5.08 -4.84
CA THR A 83 -35.77 -4.22 -6.02
C THR A 83 -34.37 -4.21 -6.64
N TRP A 84 -33.31 -4.30 -5.82
CA TRP A 84 -31.92 -4.25 -6.29
C TRP A 84 -31.54 -5.41 -7.22
N ARG A 85 -32.06 -6.62 -7.01
CA ARG A 85 -31.73 -7.78 -7.87
C ARG A 85 -32.37 -7.65 -9.26
N ASN A 86 -33.61 -7.18 -9.31
CA ASN A 86 -34.31 -6.87 -10.57
C ASN A 86 -33.77 -5.59 -11.22
N LEU A 87 -33.35 -4.60 -10.44
CA LEU A 87 -32.68 -3.39 -10.93
C LEU A 87 -31.31 -3.74 -11.52
N ILE A 88 -30.55 -4.64 -10.91
CA ILE A 88 -29.27 -5.14 -11.45
C ILE A 88 -29.51 -5.88 -12.76
N ILE A 89 -30.53 -6.76 -12.85
CA ILE A 89 -30.85 -7.47 -14.10
C ILE A 89 -31.34 -6.51 -15.20
N LEU A 90 -32.16 -5.51 -14.85
CA LEU A 90 -32.61 -4.46 -15.77
C LEU A 90 -31.47 -3.51 -16.20
N ILE A 91 -30.58 -3.13 -15.29
CA ILE A 91 -29.36 -2.35 -15.59
C ILE A 91 -28.47 -3.17 -16.53
N TYR A 92 -28.23 -4.45 -16.25
CA TYR A 92 -27.46 -5.32 -17.13
C TYR A 92 -28.11 -5.43 -18.52
N LEU A 93 -29.44 -5.59 -18.61
CA LEU A 93 -30.16 -5.66 -19.89
C LEU A 93 -30.14 -4.33 -20.66
N TYR A 94 -30.23 -3.19 -19.98
CA TYR A 94 -30.17 -1.84 -20.58
C TYR A 94 -28.73 -1.46 -21.01
N GLN A 95 -27.72 -1.98 -20.31
CA GLN A 95 -26.30 -1.70 -20.56
C GLN A 95 -25.79 -2.36 -21.85
N TYR A 96 -26.35 -3.51 -22.26
CA TYR A 96 -25.99 -4.17 -23.53
C TYR A 96 -26.67 -3.54 -24.76
N GLN A 97 -27.81 -2.85 -24.61
CA GLN A 97 -28.47 -2.17 -25.74
C GLN A 97 -27.82 -0.83 -26.13
N ASN A 98 -26.81 -0.34 -25.39
CA ASN A 98 -26.21 0.98 -25.61
C ASN A 98 -24.68 1.00 -25.59
N LEU A 99 -24.00 -0.13 -25.81
CA LEU A 99 -22.54 -0.21 -25.80
C LEU A 99 -21.90 0.77 -26.80
N GLY A 100 -22.46 0.88 -28.01
CA GLY A 100 -21.98 1.82 -29.03
C GLY A 100 -22.04 3.28 -28.56
N VAL A 101 -23.19 3.69 -27.99
CA VAL A 101 -23.38 5.05 -27.44
C VAL A 101 -22.46 5.29 -26.24
N ASN A 102 -22.26 4.29 -25.37
CA ASN A 102 -21.34 4.42 -24.24
C ASN A 102 -19.87 4.56 -24.69
N LEU A 103 -19.47 3.87 -25.76
CA LEU A 103 -18.14 4.03 -26.35
C LEU A 103 -17.96 5.40 -27.01
N GLU A 104 -18.98 5.92 -27.67
CA GLU A 104 -18.99 7.28 -28.22
C GLU A 104 -18.86 8.32 -27.09
N LYS A 105 -19.63 8.17 -26.01
CA LYS A 105 -19.51 9.01 -24.81
C LYS A 105 -18.12 8.93 -24.19
N LEU A 106 -17.53 7.73 -24.10
CA LEU A 106 -16.17 7.53 -23.60
C LEU A 106 -15.13 8.29 -24.45
N TYR A 107 -15.28 8.25 -25.78
CA TYR A 107 -14.43 8.99 -26.70
C TYR A 107 -14.52 10.50 -26.41
N ASN A 108 -15.74 11.03 -26.36
CA ASN A 108 -15.99 12.46 -26.09
C ASN A 108 -15.41 12.89 -24.73
N VAL A 109 -15.62 12.13 -23.66
CA VAL A 109 -14.99 12.41 -22.34
C VAL A 109 -13.48 12.44 -22.42
N MET A 110 -12.86 11.48 -23.13
CA MET A 110 -11.42 11.45 -23.29
C MET A 110 -10.91 12.67 -24.08
N MET A 111 -11.66 13.17 -25.07
CA MET A 111 -11.30 14.39 -25.79
C MET A 111 -11.39 15.62 -24.89
N ASP A 112 -12.45 15.77 -24.10
CA ASP A 112 -12.59 16.87 -23.14
C ASP A 112 -11.50 16.84 -22.07
N LEU A 113 -11.19 15.65 -21.54
CA LEU A 113 -10.07 15.46 -20.61
C LEU A 113 -8.73 15.79 -21.26
N THR A 114 -8.55 15.46 -22.54
CA THR A 114 -7.34 15.83 -23.30
C THR A 114 -7.19 17.35 -23.41
N HIS A 115 -8.28 18.07 -23.66
CA HIS A 115 -8.28 19.52 -23.64
C HIS A 115 -7.94 20.07 -22.24
N GLY A 116 -8.54 19.51 -21.18
CA GLY A 116 -8.23 19.87 -19.80
C GLY A 116 -6.77 19.65 -19.42
N LEU A 117 -6.20 18.49 -19.77
CA LEU A 117 -4.78 18.17 -19.56
C LEU A 117 -3.86 19.15 -20.28
N LYS A 118 -4.17 19.51 -21.53
CA LYS A 118 -3.37 20.48 -22.30
C LYS A 118 -3.46 21.88 -21.69
N ALA A 119 -4.65 22.31 -21.30
CA ALA A 119 -4.88 23.62 -20.68
C ALA A 119 -4.09 23.79 -19.37
N GLN A 120 -3.87 22.72 -18.61
CA GLN A 120 -3.10 22.73 -17.36
C GLN A 120 -1.62 22.35 -17.53
N GLY A 121 -1.14 22.13 -18.75
CA GLY A 121 0.25 21.71 -19.01
C GLY A 121 0.58 20.26 -18.60
N LEU A 122 -0.43 19.45 -18.27
CA LEU A 122 -0.29 18.07 -17.79
C LEU A 122 -0.20 17.04 -18.92
N TRP A 123 -0.44 17.44 -20.18
CA TRP A 123 -0.45 16.54 -21.32
C TRP A 123 0.87 15.78 -21.51
N ASN A 124 2.01 16.46 -21.33
CA ASN A 124 3.32 15.82 -21.47
C ASN A 124 3.52 14.75 -20.38
N LEU A 125 3.24 15.08 -19.11
CA LEU A 125 3.31 14.14 -17.99
C LEU A 125 2.42 12.91 -18.22
N PHE A 126 1.19 13.13 -18.68
CA PHE A 126 0.27 12.06 -19.03
C PHE A 126 0.87 11.12 -20.09
N CYS A 127 1.35 11.67 -21.20
CA CYS A 127 1.86 10.86 -22.32
C CYS A 127 3.21 10.19 -22.06
N THR A 128 4.14 10.85 -21.35
CA THR A 128 5.52 10.37 -21.22
C THR A 128 5.76 9.53 -19.96
N LEU A 129 4.96 9.73 -18.91
CA LEU A 129 5.15 9.04 -17.64
C LEU A 129 3.97 8.12 -17.34
N GLU A 130 2.75 8.65 -17.28
CA GLU A 130 1.61 7.87 -16.79
C GLU A 130 1.16 6.77 -17.75
N LEU A 131 0.98 7.08 -19.04
CA LEU A 131 0.50 6.08 -20.00
C LEU A 131 1.50 4.93 -20.25
N PRO A 132 2.82 5.17 -20.38
CA PRO A 132 3.79 4.07 -20.49
C PRO A 132 3.81 3.17 -19.26
N LEU A 133 3.57 3.74 -18.07
CA LEU A 133 3.56 3.00 -16.80
C LEU A 133 2.44 1.95 -16.76
N ILE A 134 1.31 2.17 -17.43
CA ILE A 134 0.19 1.21 -17.52
C ILE A 134 0.67 -0.18 -17.98
N LYS A 135 1.54 -0.22 -19.01
CA LYS A 135 2.08 -1.47 -19.56
C LYS A 135 2.97 -2.19 -18.55
N ILE A 136 3.75 -1.42 -17.80
CA ILE A 136 4.60 -1.94 -16.72
C ILE A 136 3.69 -2.50 -15.62
N LEU A 137 2.68 -1.77 -15.16
CA LEU A 137 1.77 -2.25 -14.12
C LEU A 137 0.91 -3.44 -14.55
N ALA A 138 0.66 -3.63 -15.84
CA ALA A 138 0.02 -4.85 -16.36
C ALA A 138 0.88 -6.11 -16.11
N MET A 139 2.14 -5.97 -15.68
CA MET A 139 2.98 -7.06 -15.17
C MET A 139 2.44 -7.76 -13.92
N GLU A 140 1.30 -7.35 -13.36
CA GLU A 140 0.53 -8.11 -12.35
C GLU A 140 0.33 -9.60 -12.71
N THR A 141 0.52 -9.98 -13.98
CA THR A 141 0.58 -11.37 -14.42
C THR A 141 1.77 -12.16 -13.85
N HIS A 142 2.86 -11.48 -13.48
CA HIS A 142 4.04 -12.10 -12.89
C HIS A 142 3.79 -12.52 -11.44
N LYS A 143 4.47 -13.59 -11.05
CA LYS A 143 4.25 -14.31 -9.79
C LYS A 143 5.48 -14.19 -8.92
N ILE A 144 5.28 -13.81 -7.65
CA ILE A 144 6.35 -13.85 -6.65
C ILE A 144 6.09 -15.07 -5.78
N TYR A 145 7.05 -16.00 -5.74
CA TYR A 145 6.91 -17.24 -4.97
C TYR A 145 7.08 -16.96 -3.49
N VAL A 146 6.34 -17.71 -2.66
CA VAL A 146 6.39 -17.59 -1.20
C VAL A 146 6.64 -18.95 -0.58
N ASN A 147 7.55 -19.02 0.40
CA ASN A 147 7.80 -20.26 1.13
C ASN A 147 6.66 -20.57 2.10
N LYS A 148 5.71 -21.39 1.66
CA LYS A 148 4.52 -21.78 2.44
C LYS A 148 4.87 -22.52 3.75
N GLN A 149 5.89 -23.36 3.75
CA GLN A 149 6.27 -24.13 4.93
C GLN A 149 6.86 -23.20 5.99
N GLU A 150 7.76 -22.31 5.57
CA GLU A 150 8.37 -21.32 6.46
C GLU A 150 7.31 -20.39 7.03
N LEU A 151 6.41 -19.88 6.18
CA LEU A 151 5.31 -19.02 6.60
C LEU A 151 4.46 -19.67 7.72
N LYS A 152 4.14 -20.97 7.59
CA LYS A 152 3.39 -21.70 8.63
C LYS A 152 4.17 -21.78 9.95
N LYS A 153 5.45 -22.17 9.89
CA LYS A 153 6.33 -22.25 11.06
C LYS A 153 6.46 -20.90 11.76
N THR A 154 6.70 -19.84 10.98
CA THR A 154 6.81 -18.46 11.49
C THR A 154 5.52 -18.02 12.18
N SER A 155 4.35 -18.33 11.61
CA SER A 155 3.05 -18.00 12.22
C SER A 155 2.86 -18.67 13.58
N GLU A 156 3.29 -19.94 13.72
CA GLU A 156 3.23 -20.69 14.98
C GLU A 156 4.17 -20.10 16.03
N ILE A 157 5.43 -19.81 15.66
CA ILE A 157 6.43 -19.19 16.56
C ILE A 157 5.93 -17.83 17.08
N LEU A 158 5.47 -16.96 16.18
CA LEU A 158 4.93 -15.65 16.54
C LEU A 158 3.67 -15.78 17.41
N GLY A 159 2.82 -16.76 17.12
CA GLY A 159 1.62 -17.03 17.91
C GLY A 159 1.92 -17.45 19.35
N LEU A 160 2.96 -18.24 19.57
CA LEU A 160 3.43 -18.61 20.91
C LEU A 160 3.96 -17.37 21.65
N ARG A 161 4.84 -16.59 21.02
CA ARG A 161 5.40 -15.38 21.65
C ARG A 161 4.33 -14.35 22.02
N LEU A 162 3.28 -14.19 21.20
CA LEU A 162 2.17 -13.30 21.52
C LEU A 162 1.41 -13.71 22.78
N LYS A 163 1.22 -15.02 23.01
CA LYS A 163 0.57 -15.51 24.23
C LYS A 163 1.42 -15.24 25.46
N GLU A 164 2.74 -15.45 25.35
CA GLU A 164 3.68 -15.12 26.43
C GLU A 164 3.64 -13.63 26.78
N LEU A 165 3.72 -12.75 25.77
CA LEU A 165 3.67 -11.30 25.97
C LEU A 165 2.32 -10.83 26.53
N GLU A 166 1.21 -11.45 26.12
CA GLU A 166 -0.11 -11.18 26.69
C GLU A 166 -0.18 -11.54 28.17
N GLN A 167 0.34 -12.71 28.54
CA GLN A 167 0.43 -13.12 29.94
C GLN A 167 1.34 -12.19 30.75
N GLU A 168 2.55 -11.91 30.26
CA GLU A 168 3.49 -10.98 30.91
C GLU A 168 2.85 -9.59 31.11
N ALA A 169 2.11 -9.09 30.11
CA ALA A 169 1.40 -7.82 30.20
C ALA A 169 0.29 -7.83 31.28
N HIS A 170 -0.52 -8.89 31.34
CA HIS A 170 -1.58 -9.01 32.36
C HIS A 170 -1.00 -9.11 33.77
N GLU A 171 0.12 -9.82 33.94
CA GLU A 171 0.81 -9.96 35.22
C GLU A 171 1.34 -8.60 35.72
N VAL A 172 2.08 -7.86 34.87
CA VAL A 172 2.62 -6.55 35.29
C VAL A 172 1.56 -5.47 35.41
N ALA A 173 0.44 -5.57 34.69
CA ALA A 173 -0.67 -4.64 34.81
C ALA A 173 -1.55 -4.92 36.05
N GLY A 174 -1.47 -6.13 36.61
CA GLY A 174 -2.33 -6.57 37.71
C GLY A 174 -3.78 -6.86 37.29
N GLU A 175 -4.08 -6.88 36.00
CA GLU A 175 -5.41 -7.16 35.47
C GLU A 175 -5.40 -7.71 34.04
N ARG A 176 -6.55 -8.24 33.61
CA ARG A 176 -6.75 -8.70 32.23
C ARG A 176 -7.41 -7.62 31.41
N PHE A 177 -6.83 -7.34 30.24
CA PHE A 177 -7.38 -6.43 29.25
C PHE A 177 -6.96 -6.88 27.84
N LEU A 178 -7.65 -6.35 26.83
CA LEU A 178 -7.35 -6.65 25.44
C LEU A 178 -6.18 -5.78 24.94
N LEU A 179 -5.00 -6.37 24.76
CA LEU A 179 -3.78 -5.65 24.32
C LEU A 179 -3.92 -4.99 22.93
N THR A 180 -4.78 -5.54 22.07
CA THR A 180 -5.07 -4.94 20.75
C THR A 180 -5.99 -3.71 20.84
N SER A 181 -6.66 -3.50 21.99
CA SER A 181 -7.48 -2.33 22.23
C SER A 181 -6.63 -1.18 22.75
N SER A 182 -6.42 -0.17 21.89
CA SER A 182 -5.73 1.05 22.29
C SER A 182 -6.47 1.83 23.38
N TYR A 183 -7.79 1.65 23.48
CA TYR A 183 -8.63 2.25 24.52
C TYR A 183 -8.38 1.60 25.89
N GLN A 184 -8.49 0.27 25.99
CA GLN A 184 -8.30 -0.43 27.26
C GLN A 184 -6.86 -0.28 27.77
N LEU A 185 -5.87 -0.40 26.87
CA LEU A 185 -4.47 -0.15 27.23
C LEU A 185 -4.27 1.26 27.81
N ARG A 186 -4.99 2.25 27.27
CA ARG A 186 -4.90 3.63 27.74
C ARG A 186 -5.46 3.79 29.15
N GLU A 187 -6.61 3.19 29.44
CA GLU A 187 -7.19 3.16 30.80
C GLU A 187 -6.20 2.53 31.79
N VAL A 188 -5.58 1.41 31.43
CA VAL A 188 -4.56 0.74 32.26
C VAL A 188 -3.38 1.68 32.54
N LEU A 189 -2.79 2.27 31.49
CA LEU A 189 -1.58 3.09 31.62
C LEU A 189 -1.79 4.40 32.39
N PHE A 190 -2.93 5.06 32.21
CA PHE A 190 -3.10 6.44 32.70
C PHE A 190 -4.17 6.57 33.79
N ASP A 191 -5.22 5.76 33.78
CA ASP A 191 -6.24 5.86 34.84
C ASP A 191 -5.83 5.04 36.07
N LYS A 192 -5.23 3.87 35.85
CA LYS A 192 -4.81 2.96 36.93
C LYS A 192 -3.36 3.14 37.34
N LEU A 193 -2.44 2.98 36.40
CA LEU A 193 -1.00 3.11 36.67
C LEU A 193 -0.56 4.57 36.78
N LYS A 194 -1.37 5.52 36.27
CA LYS A 194 -1.14 6.98 36.35
C LYS A 194 0.24 7.42 35.87
N LEU A 195 0.77 6.75 34.85
CA LEU A 195 2.14 6.96 34.37
C LEU A 195 2.36 8.36 33.75
N ASP A 196 1.29 9.01 33.30
CA ASP A 196 1.32 10.38 32.80
C ASP A 196 1.59 11.43 33.89
N THR A 197 1.26 11.12 35.15
CA THR A 197 1.61 11.99 36.29
C THR A 197 3.09 11.95 36.64
N LEU A 198 3.80 10.92 36.17
CA LEU A 198 5.21 10.67 36.45
C LEU A 198 6.14 11.14 35.31
N CYS A 199 5.58 11.58 34.18
CA CYS A 199 6.34 11.97 32.99
C CYS A 199 5.85 13.32 32.44
N GLU A 200 6.71 14.32 32.44
CA GLU A 200 6.39 15.61 31.83
C GLU A 200 6.34 15.51 30.28
N LYS A 201 5.36 16.18 29.66
CA LYS A 201 5.23 16.37 28.20
C LYS A 201 5.01 15.07 27.40
N LEU A 202 3.86 14.44 27.65
CA LEU A 202 3.34 13.37 26.78
C LEU A 202 2.47 13.93 25.65
N HIS A 203 2.62 13.34 24.46
CA HIS A 203 1.85 13.71 23.27
C HIS A 203 0.37 13.31 23.42
N ARG A 204 -0.52 14.25 23.10
CA ARG A 204 -1.98 14.07 23.16
C ARG A 204 -2.57 13.98 21.76
N THR A 205 -3.69 13.27 21.62
CA THR A 205 -4.41 13.17 20.35
C THR A 205 -5.06 14.51 20.01
N GLU A 206 -5.00 14.91 18.74
CA GLU A 206 -5.53 16.21 18.28
C GLU A 206 -7.03 16.34 18.53
N ILE A 207 -7.79 15.26 18.28
CA ILE A 207 -9.25 15.27 18.30
C ILE A 207 -9.80 15.26 19.74
N GLN A 208 -9.28 14.38 20.60
CA GLN A 208 -9.85 14.17 21.94
C GLN A 208 -8.98 14.73 23.07
N GLN A 209 -7.80 15.27 22.76
CA GLN A 209 -6.83 15.79 23.75
C GLN A 209 -6.44 14.74 24.81
N LEU A 210 -6.47 13.48 24.41
CA LEU A 210 -6.22 12.32 25.25
C LEU A 210 -4.77 11.86 25.07
N VAL A 211 -4.07 11.50 26.15
CA VAL A 211 -2.69 10.98 26.04
C VAL A 211 -2.69 9.73 25.16
N SER A 212 -1.91 9.75 24.08
CA SER A 212 -1.92 8.66 23.09
C SER A 212 -1.15 7.45 23.60
N THR A 213 -1.48 6.24 23.13
CA THR A 213 -0.64 5.06 23.32
C THR A 213 0.31 4.86 22.14
N SER A 214 0.76 5.94 21.49
CA SER A 214 1.69 5.86 20.35
C SER A 214 3.05 5.31 20.77
N GLU A 215 3.84 4.83 19.80
CA GLU A 215 5.20 4.35 20.05
C GLU A 215 6.08 5.40 20.73
N VAL A 216 5.98 6.67 20.29
CA VAL A 216 6.71 7.79 20.90
C VAL A 216 6.37 7.95 22.39
N VAL A 217 5.08 7.85 22.75
CA VAL A 217 4.66 7.93 24.15
C VAL A 217 5.13 6.71 24.93
N LEU A 218 4.92 5.51 24.41
CA LEU A 218 5.32 4.27 25.09
C LEU A 218 6.84 4.21 25.33
N ASN A 219 7.65 4.69 24.39
CA ASN A 219 9.11 4.77 24.53
C ASN A 219 9.52 5.65 25.72
N LYS A 220 8.85 6.78 25.94
CA LYS A 220 9.10 7.65 27.11
C LYS A 220 8.70 7.02 28.44
N LEU A 221 7.80 6.04 28.43
CA LEU A 221 7.25 5.43 29.64
C LEU A 221 7.97 4.13 30.04
N GLN A 222 8.88 3.59 29.21
CA GLN A 222 9.50 2.28 29.46
C GLN A 222 10.31 2.22 30.76
N ASP A 223 10.92 3.33 31.17
CA ASP A 223 11.72 3.38 32.40
C ASP A 223 10.86 3.49 33.67
N LEU A 224 9.59 3.88 33.51
CA LEU A 224 8.65 4.07 34.62
C LEU A 224 7.89 2.80 34.97
N HIS A 225 7.64 1.94 33.97
CA HIS A 225 6.90 0.70 34.16
C HIS A 225 7.27 -0.32 33.08
N PRO A 226 7.31 -1.64 33.38
CA PRO A 226 7.63 -2.66 32.38
C PRO A 226 6.58 -2.80 31.25
N LEU A 227 5.32 -2.47 31.54
CA LEU A 227 4.20 -2.65 30.59
C LEU A 227 4.41 -1.96 29.22
N PRO A 228 4.80 -0.67 29.13
CA PRO A 228 5.12 -0.03 27.84
C PRO A 228 6.07 -0.82 26.95
N LYS A 229 7.16 -1.38 27.51
CA LYS A 229 8.13 -2.18 26.75
C LYS A 229 7.52 -3.48 26.22
N ILE A 230 6.77 -4.19 27.06
CA ILE A 230 6.04 -5.41 26.66
C ILE A 230 5.04 -5.13 25.54
N ILE A 231 4.32 -4.00 25.62
CA ILE A 231 3.34 -3.60 24.60
C ILE A 231 4.01 -3.26 23.27
N LEU A 232 5.16 -2.59 23.29
CA LEU A 232 5.91 -2.28 22.07
C LEU A 232 6.34 -3.58 21.36
N GLU A 233 6.89 -4.54 22.13
CA GLU A 233 7.24 -5.85 21.59
C GLU A 233 6.00 -6.59 21.07
N TYR A 234 4.91 -6.62 21.84
CA TYR A 234 3.65 -7.26 21.43
C TYR A 234 3.14 -6.68 20.11
N ARG A 235 3.13 -5.35 19.96
CA ARG A 235 2.68 -4.70 18.72
C ARG A 235 3.58 -5.04 17.53
N GLN A 236 4.89 -5.10 17.75
CA GLN A 236 5.85 -5.48 16.71
C GLN A 236 5.63 -6.93 16.24
N VAL A 237 5.56 -7.88 17.18
CA VAL A 237 5.31 -9.30 16.92
C VAL A 237 3.92 -9.51 16.31
N HIS A 238 2.90 -8.80 16.80
CA HIS A 238 1.52 -8.91 16.33
C HIS A 238 1.41 -8.41 14.88
N LYS A 239 2.02 -7.27 14.55
CA LYS A 239 2.08 -6.75 13.17
C LYS A 239 2.84 -7.71 12.25
N MET A 240 3.95 -8.29 12.72
CA MET A 240 4.67 -9.34 12.00
C MET A 240 3.76 -10.51 11.64
N LYS A 241 3.06 -11.07 12.63
CA LYS A 241 2.19 -12.22 12.44
C LYS A 241 0.98 -11.88 11.58
N SER A 242 0.20 -10.89 12.00
CA SER A 242 -1.11 -10.57 11.43
C SER A 242 -0.98 -10.06 9.99
N THR A 243 -0.12 -9.06 9.77
CA THR A 243 -0.03 -8.41 8.46
C THR A 243 0.89 -9.16 7.50
N TYR A 244 2.10 -9.51 7.96
CA TYR A 244 3.18 -9.92 7.08
C TYR A 244 3.29 -11.44 6.90
N VAL A 245 2.71 -12.23 7.79
CA VAL A 245 2.69 -13.69 7.72
C VAL A 245 1.29 -14.19 7.37
N ASP A 246 0.31 -14.02 8.25
CA ASP A 246 -1.05 -14.51 8.05
C ASP A 246 -1.79 -13.76 6.93
N GLY A 247 -1.66 -12.43 6.89
CA GLY A 247 -2.18 -11.61 5.79
C GLY A 247 -1.60 -12.01 4.43
N LEU A 248 -0.29 -12.29 4.39
CA LEU A 248 0.39 -12.78 3.19
C LEU A 248 -0.16 -14.15 2.76
N ARG A 249 -0.40 -15.06 3.71
CA ARG A 249 -0.97 -16.38 3.47
C ARG A 249 -2.35 -16.30 2.80
N MET A 250 -3.19 -15.36 3.24
CA MET A 250 -4.53 -15.16 2.68
C MET A 250 -4.49 -14.67 1.23
N CYS A 251 -3.45 -13.91 0.86
CA CYS A 251 -3.27 -13.41 -0.50
C CYS A 251 -2.66 -14.45 -1.45
N MET A 252 -2.15 -15.57 -0.93
CA MET A 252 -1.41 -16.56 -1.71
C MET A 252 -2.35 -17.44 -2.55
N LYS A 253 -2.00 -17.62 -3.83
CA LYS A 253 -2.65 -18.55 -4.76
C LYS A 253 -1.61 -19.50 -5.31
N LYS A 254 -1.82 -20.82 -5.13
CA LYS A 254 -0.93 -21.88 -5.67
C LYS A 254 0.57 -21.68 -5.38
N GLY A 255 0.92 -21.16 -4.19
CA GLY A 255 2.31 -20.98 -3.74
C GLY A 255 2.99 -19.67 -4.17
N PHE A 256 2.24 -18.75 -4.79
CA PHE A 256 2.73 -17.43 -5.16
C PHE A 256 1.70 -16.35 -4.80
N ILE A 257 2.14 -15.10 -4.85
CA ILE A 257 1.31 -13.91 -4.70
C ILE A 257 1.46 -13.04 -5.95
N SER A 258 0.51 -12.14 -6.13
CA SER A 258 0.64 -11.01 -7.05
C SER A 258 -0.12 -9.83 -6.48
N SER A 259 0.59 -8.73 -6.23
CA SER A 259 -0.01 -7.48 -5.75
C SER A 259 -0.77 -6.81 -6.89
N THR A 260 -1.94 -6.25 -6.58
CA THR A 260 -2.63 -5.33 -7.49
C THR A 260 -2.11 -3.91 -7.27
N TRP A 261 -1.64 -3.28 -8.34
CA TRP A 261 -1.14 -1.91 -8.35
C TRP A 261 -2.26 -0.92 -8.69
N ASN A 262 -2.22 0.25 -8.06
CA ASN A 262 -3.16 1.33 -8.29
C ASN A 262 -2.38 2.63 -8.57
N GLN A 263 -2.49 3.10 -9.81
CA GLN A 263 -1.84 4.30 -10.30
C GLN A 263 -2.52 5.58 -9.83
N THR A 264 -3.85 5.55 -9.71
CA THR A 264 -4.68 6.68 -9.28
C THR A 264 -4.99 6.65 -7.78
N GLY A 265 -4.19 5.93 -6.99
CA GLY A 265 -4.50 5.64 -5.59
C GLY A 265 -4.05 6.69 -4.58
N THR A 266 -3.16 7.60 -4.96
CA THR A 266 -2.60 8.61 -4.06
C THR A 266 -2.66 9.99 -4.69
N VAL A 267 -2.70 11.02 -3.83
CA VAL A 267 -2.66 12.42 -4.28
C VAL A 267 -1.25 12.86 -4.69
N THR A 268 -0.22 12.13 -4.25
CA THR A 268 1.19 12.48 -4.42
C THR A 268 1.80 11.93 -5.71
N GLY A 269 1.03 11.21 -6.52
CA GLY A 269 1.54 10.49 -7.70
C GLY A 269 2.23 9.16 -7.39
N ARG A 270 2.35 8.77 -6.12
CA ARG A 270 2.92 7.47 -5.74
C ARG A 270 1.98 6.32 -6.10
N LEU A 271 2.55 5.23 -6.60
CA LEU A 271 1.84 3.96 -6.74
C LEU A 271 1.42 3.42 -5.38
N SER A 272 0.25 2.78 -5.31
CA SER A 272 -0.15 1.97 -4.16
C SER A 272 -0.38 0.51 -4.56
N ALA A 273 -0.08 -0.42 -3.66
CA ALA A 273 -0.25 -1.85 -3.87
C ALA A 273 -1.25 -2.45 -2.86
N LYS A 274 -2.05 -3.42 -3.30
CA LYS A 274 -2.99 -4.18 -2.44
C LYS A 274 -3.00 -5.67 -2.77
N HIS A 275 -3.42 -6.48 -1.79
CA HIS A 275 -3.59 -7.95 -1.89
C HIS A 275 -2.38 -8.74 -2.41
N PRO A 276 -1.20 -8.68 -1.75
CA PRO A 276 -0.88 -7.89 -0.55
C PRO A 276 -0.30 -6.52 -0.91
N ASN A 277 -0.21 -5.62 0.08
CA ASN A 277 0.58 -4.39 -0.06
C ASN A 277 2.08 -4.73 0.07
N ILE A 278 2.76 -4.97 -1.06
CA ILE A 278 4.18 -5.35 -1.06
C ILE A 278 5.10 -4.19 -0.66
N GLN A 279 4.68 -2.94 -0.90
CA GLN A 279 5.44 -1.75 -0.51
C GLN A 279 5.53 -1.60 1.01
N GLY A 280 4.48 -2.04 1.72
CA GLY A 280 4.40 -1.96 3.18
C GLY A 280 5.10 -3.10 3.93
N ILE A 281 5.71 -4.07 3.25
CA ILE A 281 6.40 -5.19 3.91
C ILE A 281 7.62 -4.67 4.68
N SER A 282 7.64 -4.93 6.00
CA SER A 282 8.70 -4.45 6.89
C SER A 282 10.09 -4.79 6.36
N LYS A 283 10.98 -3.79 6.33
CA LYS A 283 12.42 -3.97 6.06
C LYS A 283 13.13 -4.51 7.30
N HIS A 284 12.68 -4.10 8.48
CA HIS A 284 13.30 -4.48 9.75
C HIS A 284 12.79 -5.86 10.20
N PRO A 285 13.70 -6.77 10.57
CA PRO A 285 13.32 -8.04 11.16
C PRO A 285 12.81 -7.86 12.60
N VAL A 286 12.16 -8.90 13.12
CA VAL A 286 11.80 -9.02 14.53
C VAL A 286 12.66 -10.11 15.15
N THR A 287 13.31 -9.79 16.27
CA THR A 287 14.09 -10.76 17.04
C THR A 287 13.26 -11.26 18.20
N ILE A 288 13.20 -12.58 18.37
CA ILE A 288 12.45 -13.25 19.43
C ILE A 288 13.41 -14.13 20.20
N THR A 289 13.45 -13.94 21.51
CA THR A 289 14.19 -14.81 22.42
C THR A 289 13.28 -15.94 22.87
N LYS A 290 13.62 -17.17 22.50
CA LYS A 290 12.88 -18.35 22.93
C LYS A 290 13.42 -18.81 24.27
N LYS A 291 12.63 -18.65 25.33
CA LYS A 291 12.95 -19.15 26.66
C LYS A 291 13.00 -20.69 26.61
N GLN A 292 14.19 -21.27 26.75
CA GLN A 292 14.32 -22.72 26.91
C GLN A 292 14.19 -23.08 28.39
N TYR A 293 13.28 -23.98 28.74
CA TYR A 293 13.06 -24.45 30.11
C TYR A 293 14.08 -25.51 30.57
N ILE A 294 15.19 -25.67 29.86
CA ILE A 294 16.25 -26.66 30.17
C ILE A 294 17.42 -25.93 30.82
N LYS A 295 17.68 -26.26 32.09
CA LYS A 295 18.82 -25.72 32.86
C LYS A 295 20.14 -25.98 32.10
N GLY A 296 20.85 -24.91 31.73
CA GLY A 296 22.20 -24.98 31.13
C GLY A 296 22.29 -24.88 29.60
N LYS A 297 21.20 -24.59 28.88
CA LYS A 297 21.26 -24.23 27.45
C LYS A 297 21.03 -22.74 27.25
N GLU A 298 21.78 -22.14 26.32
CA GLU A 298 21.66 -20.74 25.93
C GLU A 298 20.25 -20.44 25.37
N GLU A 299 19.82 -19.18 25.52
CA GLU A 299 18.57 -18.70 24.94
C GLU A 299 18.64 -18.77 23.40
N ASP A 300 17.69 -19.46 22.76
CA ASP A 300 17.62 -19.50 21.29
C ASP A 300 17.07 -18.16 20.78
N VAL A 301 17.92 -17.35 20.17
CA VAL A 301 17.52 -16.10 19.52
C VAL A 301 17.12 -16.37 18.07
N ILE A 302 15.86 -16.09 17.73
CA ILE A 302 15.31 -16.28 16.39
C ILE A 302 15.05 -14.91 15.76
N THR A 303 15.68 -14.63 14.62
CA THR A 303 15.43 -13.41 13.84
C THR A 303 14.52 -13.71 12.66
N ILE A 304 13.36 -13.06 12.60
CA ILE A 304 12.35 -13.25 11.57
C ILE A 304 12.30 -11.99 10.69
N SER A 305 12.59 -12.15 9.40
CA SER A 305 12.36 -11.10 8.41
C SER A 305 11.22 -11.52 7.48
N PRO A 306 10.18 -10.71 7.28
CA PRO A 306 9.09 -11.09 6.37
C PRO A 306 9.55 -11.10 4.92
N ARG A 307 10.61 -10.35 4.57
CA ARG A 307 11.14 -10.26 3.21
C ARG A 307 11.83 -11.55 2.75
N THR A 308 12.30 -12.39 3.68
CA THR A 308 12.91 -13.70 3.33
C THR A 308 11.87 -14.75 2.96
N LEU A 309 10.57 -14.49 3.22
CA LEU A 309 9.48 -15.37 2.80
C LEU A 309 9.27 -15.34 1.28
N PHE A 310 9.69 -14.27 0.61
CA PHE A 310 9.63 -14.11 -0.83
C PHE A 310 10.87 -14.77 -1.44
N VAL A 311 10.64 -15.72 -2.34
CA VAL A 311 11.71 -16.49 -2.98
C VAL A 311 11.65 -16.32 -4.49
N SER A 312 12.82 -16.27 -5.12
CA SER A 312 12.91 -16.24 -6.56
C SER A 312 12.51 -17.59 -7.16
N LYS A 313 12.15 -17.61 -8.44
CA LYS A 313 11.98 -18.86 -9.19
C LYS A 313 13.31 -19.63 -9.22
N LYS A 314 13.27 -20.96 -9.19
CA LYS A 314 14.45 -21.82 -9.33
C LYS A 314 15.26 -21.43 -10.59
N GLY A 315 16.56 -21.24 -10.42
CA GLY A 315 17.47 -20.79 -11.49
C GLY A 315 17.47 -19.27 -11.71
N CYS A 316 16.73 -18.50 -10.91
CA CYS A 316 16.72 -17.04 -10.97
C CYS A 316 17.13 -16.44 -9.62
N THR A 317 17.57 -15.19 -9.63
CA THR A 317 17.81 -14.39 -8.42
C THR A 317 17.04 -13.08 -8.49
N PHE A 318 16.78 -12.46 -7.33
CA PHE A 318 16.26 -11.09 -7.30
C PHE A 318 17.39 -10.09 -7.49
N LEU A 319 17.15 -9.09 -8.33
CA LEU A 319 17.98 -7.90 -8.44
C LEU A 319 17.18 -6.73 -7.89
N ALA A 320 17.72 -6.06 -6.87
CA ALA A 320 17.15 -4.85 -6.32
C ALA A 320 18.03 -3.66 -6.72
N ALA A 321 17.38 -2.59 -7.18
CA ALA A 321 18.00 -1.29 -7.42
C ALA A 321 17.21 -0.27 -6.63
N ASP A 322 17.90 0.51 -5.81
CA ASP A 322 17.30 1.53 -4.95
C ASP A 322 18.01 2.87 -5.20
N PHE A 323 17.28 3.97 -5.07
CA PHE A 323 17.88 5.29 -5.17
C PHE A 323 18.43 5.71 -3.82
N SER A 324 19.74 5.86 -3.74
CA SER A 324 20.40 6.37 -2.53
C SER A 324 19.91 7.78 -2.20
N HIS A 325 19.17 7.91 -1.11
CA HIS A 325 18.78 9.20 -0.52
C HIS A 325 17.95 10.11 -1.46
N ILE A 326 17.09 9.53 -2.31
CA ILE A 326 16.38 10.29 -3.36
C ILE A 326 15.63 11.52 -2.86
N GLU A 327 14.92 11.42 -1.73
CA GLU A 327 14.14 12.55 -1.20
C GLU A 327 15.04 13.67 -0.70
N LEU A 328 16.18 13.34 -0.09
CA LEU A 328 17.16 14.33 0.37
C LEU A 328 17.91 14.96 -0.80
N ARG A 329 18.19 14.20 -1.87
CA ARG A 329 18.77 14.73 -3.11
C ARG A 329 17.80 15.68 -3.82
N ILE A 330 16.52 15.33 -3.90
CA ILE A 330 15.48 16.23 -4.43
C ILE A 330 15.36 17.49 -3.55
N LEU A 331 15.40 17.34 -2.23
CA LEU A 331 15.38 18.49 -1.32
C LEU A 331 16.58 19.41 -1.55
N ALA A 332 17.79 18.86 -1.71
CA ALA A 332 19.00 19.63 -1.97
C ALA A 332 18.90 20.40 -3.30
N ASP A 333 18.38 19.77 -4.35
CA ASP A 333 18.17 20.41 -5.67
C ASP A 333 17.16 21.56 -5.57
N LEU A 334 15.99 21.31 -4.97
CA LEU A 334 14.91 22.28 -4.85
C LEU A 334 15.23 23.44 -3.89
N SER A 335 15.93 23.17 -2.79
CA SER A 335 16.33 24.21 -1.83
C SER A 335 17.55 25.00 -2.31
N SER A 336 18.36 24.40 -3.19
CA SER A 336 19.67 24.91 -3.59
C SER A 336 20.56 25.27 -2.39
N GLU A 337 20.42 24.55 -1.27
CA GLU A 337 21.17 24.80 -0.06
C GLU A 337 22.63 24.35 -0.25
N PRO A 338 23.62 25.26 -0.09
CA PRO A 338 25.02 24.97 -0.43
C PRO A 338 25.64 23.79 0.31
N GLU A 339 25.36 23.61 1.61
CA GLU A 339 25.95 22.52 2.40
C GLU A 339 25.41 21.15 1.96
N LEU A 340 24.11 21.04 1.71
CA LEU A 340 23.46 19.84 1.19
C LEU A 340 23.94 19.51 -0.24
N LEU A 341 24.08 20.51 -1.11
CA LEU A 341 24.62 20.30 -2.46
C LEU A 341 26.07 19.81 -2.40
N LYS A 342 26.90 20.43 -1.57
CA LYS A 342 28.29 20.03 -1.37
C LYS A 342 28.39 18.60 -0.83
N LEU A 343 27.55 18.25 0.15
CA LEU A 343 27.46 16.91 0.72
C LEU A 343 27.21 15.82 -0.33
N PHE A 344 26.44 16.13 -1.38
CA PHE A 344 26.16 15.18 -2.47
C PHE A 344 27.15 15.24 -3.65
N GLN A 345 28.04 16.24 -3.69
CA GLN A 345 29.12 16.35 -4.68
C GLN A 345 30.41 15.66 -4.22
N GLU A 346 30.58 15.47 -2.91
CA GLU A 346 31.65 14.66 -2.35
C GLU A 346 31.45 13.17 -2.70
N PRO A 347 32.53 12.42 -3.00
CA PRO A 347 32.42 11.02 -3.41
C PRO A 347 31.77 10.16 -2.32
N GLU A 348 30.94 9.18 -2.73
CA GLU A 348 30.11 8.27 -1.90
C GLU A 348 30.92 7.32 -0.99
N ILE A 349 31.81 7.84 -0.14
CA ILE A 349 32.61 7.05 0.80
C ILE A 349 31.96 7.06 2.19
N THR A 350 31.14 8.05 2.51
CA THR A 350 30.56 8.28 3.83
C THR A 350 29.05 8.06 3.86
N ASP A 351 28.57 7.45 4.94
CA ASP A 351 27.15 7.43 5.27
C ASP A 351 26.69 8.88 5.48
N ILE A 352 25.83 9.34 4.56
CA ILE A 352 25.35 10.72 4.51
C ILE A 352 24.55 11.06 5.77
N PHE A 353 23.78 10.11 6.31
CA PHE A 353 23.04 10.36 7.54
C PHE A 353 23.95 10.40 8.77
N ALA A 354 25.00 9.58 8.81
CA ALA A 354 25.99 9.66 9.88
C ALA A 354 26.74 11.01 9.86
N THR A 355 27.03 11.52 8.65
CA THR A 355 27.67 12.82 8.46
C THR A 355 26.73 13.97 8.84
N LEU A 356 25.47 13.91 8.44
CA LEU A 356 24.46 14.90 8.85
C LEU A 356 24.24 14.88 10.37
N ALA A 357 24.17 13.69 10.98
CA ALA A 357 23.98 13.55 12.42
C ALA A 357 25.19 14.02 13.25
N SER A 358 26.38 14.09 12.66
CA SER A 358 27.55 14.68 13.33
C SER A 358 27.64 16.20 13.16
N GLN A 359 27.00 16.74 12.13
CA GLN A 359 26.93 18.18 11.84
C GLN A 359 25.77 18.89 12.57
N TRP A 360 24.66 18.17 12.81
CA TRP A 360 23.53 18.62 13.61
C TRP A 360 23.87 18.53 15.10
#